data_AF-Q2JAL2-F1
#
_entry.id   AF-Q2JAL2-F1
#
_cell.length_a   1.000
_cell.length_b   1.000
_cell.length_c   1.000
_cell.angle_alpha   90.00
_cell.angle_beta   90.00
_cell.angle_gamma   90.00
#
_symmetry.space_group_name_H-M   'P 1'
#
loop_
_entity.id
_entity.type
_entity.pdbx_description
1 polymer ?
#
loop_
_entity_poly.entity_id
_entity_poly.type
_entity_poly.pdbx_seq_one_letter_code
_entity_poly.pdbx_strand_id
1 'polypeptide(L)'
;MSRVPRPPHQRREPPEPVGPMRPPRPRDGEPVLPAAGTSSGGAPGAGGGPATPEGSTAGPAAGHAVPEGTRARGGGDDGGAGGAPPSGHPAPSGGAAGSEGAAARAATAPRCAFPGCTRPAAPAEGPGRPPAYCDDPAHNRLAAYRRRRELAGRGGADSAGTPAARADLATLPLAAGRLRAEDLAAQVRALAAELTCTLDAFSRQMSALGDVTAVEAAVEAAEAEAAERVAEAVARAVRAEQRARAAEAARAEAEAVAGEAVSALEDAETRLAAAEAARRQVVEHSAETVRAANDAAEAARVEADAQVQAAAARAATEIEAARVEAARRIDEAVAAREQASTRLEEARRDAERDAHTLTELRAERDALREDIRRERAEAERVRAEAAAQLDQGRAAAAAEAERVRAEAAAELDRVRFEGEARLAGERQAAAERLTVIGEARAEARARAERAERQVDELTAELRAVRASPTRPDPT
;
A
#
# COMPACT_ATOMS: atom_id res chain seq x y z
N MET A 1 35.87 -10.52 45.59
CA MET A 1 35.85 -12.01 45.52
C MET A 1 34.56 -12.51 46.18
N SER A 2 33.41 -12.41 45.50
CA SER A 2 32.14 -13.00 45.96
C SER A 2 31.57 -13.84 44.83
N ARG A 3 31.60 -15.17 45.01
CA ARG A 3 31.04 -16.16 44.09
C ARG A 3 29.59 -16.44 44.51
N VAL A 4 28.65 -16.02 43.68
CA VAL A 4 27.25 -16.44 43.75
C VAL A 4 27.10 -17.73 42.93
N PRO A 5 26.52 -18.82 43.47
CA PRO A 5 26.25 -20.02 42.69
C PRO A 5 24.95 -19.85 41.88
N ARG A 6 25.04 -20.03 40.56
CA ARG A 6 23.88 -20.16 39.64
C ARG A 6 23.27 -21.56 39.77
N PRO A 7 21.93 -21.71 39.71
CA PRO A 7 21.28 -23.01 39.70
C PRO A 7 21.35 -23.67 38.30
N PRO A 8 21.22 -25.01 38.20
CA PRO A 8 21.41 -25.74 36.96
C PRO A 8 20.22 -25.55 36.01
N HIS A 9 20.53 -25.22 34.75
CA HIS A 9 19.60 -25.22 33.65
C HIS A 9 19.08 -26.64 33.40
N GLN A 10 17.76 -26.82 33.50
CA GLN A 10 17.05 -28.00 33.02
C GLN A 10 17.28 -28.13 31.50
N ARG A 11 17.96 -29.19 31.08
CA ARG A 11 17.94 -29.66 29.70
C ARG A 11 16.52 -30.15 29.41
N ARG A 12 15.76 -29.39 28.62
CA ARG A 12 14.61 -29.94 27.88
C ARG A 12 15.17 -30.61 26.63
N GLU A 13 15.09 -31.93 26.61
CA GLU A 13 15.28 -32.73 25.40
C GLU A 13 14.16 -32.39 24.39
N PRO A 14 14.47 -32.30 23.09
CA PRO A 14 13.45 -32.14 22.05
C PRO A 14 12.73 -33.48 21.80
N PRO A 15 11.40 -33.50 21.60
CA PRO A 15 10.70 -34.72 21.24
C PRO A 15 11.06 -35.15 19.81
N GLU A 16 11.41 -36.43 19.66
CA GLU A 16 11.62 -37.09 18.36
C GLU A 16 10.33 -37.11 17.53
N PRO A 17 10.38 -36.87 16.21
CA PRO A 17 9.23 -37.03 15.34
C PRO A 17 9.07 -38.50 14.92
N VAL A 18 8.03 -39.16 15.44
CA VAL A 18 7.56 -40.47 14.96
C VAL A 18 6.41 -40.24 13.97
N GLY A 19 6.66 -40.48 12.68
CA GLY A 19 5.60 -40.58 11.68
C GLY A 19 6.10 -40.58 10.23
N PRO A 20 5.88 -41.65 9.44
CA PRO A 20 6.32 -41.69 8.05
C PRO A 20 5.51 -40.75 7.14
N MET A 21 6.23 -40.09 6.23
CA MET A 21 5.71 -39.25 5.15
C MET A 21 4.53 -39.89 4.42
N ARG A 22 3.41 -39.17 4.37
CA ARG A 22 2.32 -39.40 3.43
C ARG A 22 2.38 -38.29 2.38
N PRO A 23 2.56 -38.58 1.08
CA PRO A 23 2.57 -37.54 0.06
C PRO A 23 1.16 -36.94 -0.12
N PRO A 24 1.03 -35.63 -0.36
CA PRO A 24 -0.25 -35.02 -0.66
C PRO A 24 -0.74 -35.46 -2.04
N ARG A 25 -2.04 -35.79 -2.13
CA ARG A 25 -2.75 -35.99 -3.40
C ARG A 25 -2.85 -34.64 -4.15
N PRO A 26 -2.70 -34.63 -5.49
CA PRO A 26 -2.88 -33.42 -6.27
C PRO A 26 -4.34 -32.97 -6.25
N ARG A 27 -4.54 -31.65 -6.13
CA ARG A 27 -5.82 -30.97 -6.38
C ARG A 27 -6.05 -30.93 -7.89
N ASP A 28 -7.18 -31.48 -8.31
CA ASP A 28 -7.73 -31.27 -9.64
C ASP A 28 -8.22 -29.83 -9.80
N GLY A 29 -7.90 -29.23 -10.96
CA GLY A 29 -8.59 -28.07 -11.48
C GLY A 29 -7.82 -26.76 -11.38
N GLU A 30 -6.96 -26.49 -12.37
CA GLU A 30 -6.93 -25.18 -13.05
C GLU A 30 -6.30 -25.32 -14.45
N PRO A 31 -6.70 -24.46 -15.41
CA PRO A 31 -6.60 -24.74 -16.83
C PRO A 31 -5.25 -24.38 -17.46
N VAL A 32 -4.93 -25.17 -18.48
CA VAL A 32 -3.80 -25.08 -19.39
C VAL A 32 -3.80 -23.76 -20.19
N LEU A 33 -2.66 -23.07 -20.22
CA LEU A 33 -2.27 -22.19 -21.32
C LEU A 33 -0.83 -22.52 -21.78
N PRO A 34 -0.54 -22.45 -23.09
CA PRO A 34 0.59 -23.16 -23.69
C PRO A 34 1.90 -22.37 -23.67
N ALA A 35 2.99 -23.11 -23.47
CA ALA A 35 4.35 -22.67 -23.76
C ALA A 35 4.75 -23.07 -25.19
N ALA A 36 5.21 -22.09 -25.97
CA ALA A 36 6.12 -22.26 -27.10
C ALA A 36 6.87 -20.91 -27.24
N GLY A 37 8.19 -20.82 -27.38
CA GLY A 37 9.15 -21.86 -27.65
C GLY A 37 10.56 -21.45 -27.24
N THR A 38 11.36 -22.49 -27.09
CA THR A 38 12.81 -22.53 -26.96
C THR A 38 13.50 -21.97 -28.21
N SER A 39 14.48 -21.09 -28.01
CA SER A 39 15.55 -20.85 -28.98
C SER A 39 16.87 -20.75 -28.23
N SER A 40 17.58 -21.86 -28.21
CA SER A 40 18.98 -22.02 -27.82
C SER A 40 19.93 -21.56 -28.92
N GLY A 41 21.02 -20.91 -28.55
CA GLY A 41 22.30 -21.05 -29.26
C GLY A 41 22.93 -19.74 -29.76
N GLY A 42 24.14 -19.44 -29.27
CA GLY A 42 25.03 -18.44 -29.89
C GLY A 42 26.06 -17.87 -28.92
N ALA A 43 27.28 -18.40 -28.96
CA ALA A 43 28.43 -18.12 -28.10
C ALA A 43 29.13 -16.75 -28.42
N PRO A 44 30.21 -16.36 -27.70
CA PRO A 44 30.59 -14.97 -27.42
C PRO A 44 31.60 -14.36 -28.40
N GLY A 45 31.63 -13.03 -28.46
CA GLY A 45 32.66 -12.25 -29.15
C GLY A 45 33.06 -11.03 -28.32
N ALA A 46 34.31 -11.02 -27.86
CA ALA A 46 34.98 -9.91 -27.20
C ALA A 46 35.61 -8.95 -28.23
N GLY A 47 35.79 -7.69 -27.82
CA GLY A 47 36.48 -6.61 -28.56
C GLY A 47 35.61 -5.35 -28.49
N GLY A 48 35.96 -4.30 -27.75
CA GLY A 48 37.18 -3.51 -27.79
C GLY A 48 36.74 -2.07 -28.12
N GLY A 49 37.02 -1.10 -27.25
CA GLY A 49 36.71 0.33 -27.47
C GLY A 49 37.47 0.95 -28.65
N PRO A 50 37.42 2.29 -28.91
CA PRO A 50 37.37 3.36 -27.89
C PRO A 50 36.55 4.65 -28.25
N ALA A 51 36.42 5.52 -27.24
CA ALA A 51 36.41 7.00 -27.21
C ALA A 51 35.85 7.87 -28.38
N THR A 52 34.83 8.69 -28.05
CA THR A 52 34.56 10.16 -28.22
C THR A 52 35.30 11.00 -29.30
N PRO A 53 34.88 12.26 -29.70
CA PRO A 53 33.93 13.22 -29.09
C PRO A 53 33.09 14.09 -30.09
N GLU A 54 32.43 15.14 -29.55
CA GLU A 54 31.89 16.37 -30.19
C GLU A 54 30.57 16.22 -30.99
N GLY A 55 29.53 17.04 -30.87
CA GLY A 55 29.38 18.41 -30.37
C GLY A 55 28.48 19.14 -31.37
N SER A 56 27.23 19.48 -31.03
CA SER A 56 26.49 20.47 -31.81
C SER A 56 25.32 21.09 -31.04
N THR A 57 25.13 22.36 -31.34
CA THR A 57 24.55 23.46 -30.57
C THR A 57 23.12 23.81 -30.96
N ALA A 58 22.51 24.65 -30.12
CA ALA A 58 21.46 25.64 -30.40
C ALA A 58 19.99 25.27 -30.04
N GLY A 59 19.45 25.94 -29.02
CA GLY A 59 18.02 26.14 -28.78
C GLY A 59 17.47 27.31 -29.62
N PRO A 60 16.58 28.18 -29.12
CA PRO A 60 15.47 28.00 -28.16
C PRO A 60 14.15 28.61 -28.69
N ALA A 61 12.98 28.33 -28.09
CA ALA A 61 11.81 29.23 -28.18
C ALA A 61 10.71 28.90 -27.15
N ALA A 62 10.31 29.95 -26.42
CA ALA A 62 8.96 30.30 -25.91
C ALA A 62 8.08 29.21 -25.27
N GLY A 63 7.42 29.41 -24.13
CA GLY A 63 7.04 30.63 -23.43
C GLY A 63 5.63 30.42 -22.84
N HIS A 64 5.38 31.01 -21.66
CA HIS A 64 4.07 31.30 -21.06
C HIS A 64 3.16 30.09 -20.70
N ALA A 65 2.22 30.17 -19.76
CA ALA A 65 1.92 31.03 -18.63
C ALA A 65 0.77 30.32 -17.87
N VAL A 66 0.61 30.65 -16.59
CA VAL A 66 -0.56 30.34 -15.76
C VAL A 66 -1.85 30.89 -16.41
N PRO A 67 -3.04 30.31 -16.14
CA PRO A 67 -3.97 31.07 -15.30
C PRO A 67 -4.88 30.25 -14.36
N GLU A 68 -5.25 30.89 -13.26
CA GLU A 68 -6.50 30.69 -12.49
C GLU A 68 -7.72 31.16 -13.30
N GLY A 69 -8.93 30.61 -13.00
CA GLY A 69 -10.18 31.32 -13.31
C GLY A 69 -11.41 30.47 -13.63
N THR A 70 -12.21 30.19 -12.60
CA THR A 70 -13.70 30.27 -12.51
C THR A 70 -14.63 30.04 -13.72
N ARG A 71 -15.60 29.12 -13.49
CA ARG A 71 -17.06 29.13 -13.78
C ARG A 71 -17.58 29.42 -15.21
N ALA A 72 -18.26 28.42 -15.80
CA ALA A 72 -19.62 28.49 -16.40
C ALA A 72 -20.07 27.06 -16.80
N ARG A 73 -21.19 26.55 -16.26
CA ARG A 73 -22.47 26.31 -16.95
C ARG A 73 -22.38 25.78 -18.39
N GLY A 74 -22.88 24.55 -18.58
CA GLY A 74 -23.74 24.20 -19.72
C GLY A 74 -23.34 22.99 -20.55
N GLY A 75 -24.14 21.92 -20.44
CA GLY A 75 -24.69 21.22 -21.61
C GLY A 75 -24.02 19.91 -22.09
N GLY A 76 -24.88 18.91 -22.33
CA GLY A 76 -24.71 17.81 -23.30
C GLY A 76 -23.93 16.61 -22.77
N ASP A 77 -24.59 15.52 -22.40
CA ASP A 77 -24.94 14.39 -23.29
C ASP A 77 -23.73 13.50 -23.59
N ASP A 78 -23.72 12.30 -22.98
CA ASP A 78 -23.75 11.02 -23.71
C ASP A 78 -23.33 9.84 -22.81
N GLY A 79 -24.12 8.76 -22.91
CA GLY A 79 -23.55 7.42 -23.00
C GLY A 79 -23.35 6.62 -21.70
N GLY A 80 -24.33 5.76 -21.41
CA GLY A 80 -24.02 4.32 -21.47
C GLY A 80 -23.93 3.54 -20.16
N ALA A 81 -24.78 2.50 -20.10
CA ALA A 81 -24.72 1.30 -19.25
C ALA A 81 -24.94 1.53 -17.75
N GLY A 82 -25.86 0.88 -17.05
CA GLY A 82 -26.58 -0.37 -17.30
C GLY A 82 -26.77 -1.01 -15.93
N GLY A 83 -28.00 -1.36 -15.54
CA GLY A 83 -28.26 -1.98 -14.25
C GLY A 83 -29.66 -1.72 -13.73
N ALA A 84 -30.60 -2.53 -14.20
CA ALA A 84 -31.99 -2.55 -13.76
C ALA A 84 -32.18 -2.91 -12.27
N PRO A 85 -33.23 -2.38 -11.63
CA PRO A 85 -34.04 -3.16 -10.70
C PRO A 85 -35.46 -3.40 -11.24
N PRO A 86 -36.15 -4.48 -10.82
CA PRO A 86 -37.45 -4.87 -11.36
C PRO A 86 -38.60 -4.09 -10.70
N SER A 87 -39.19 -3.15 -11.43
CA SER A 87 -40.54 -2.64 -11.16
C SER A 87 -41.51 -3.33 -12.12
N GLY A 88 -42.26 -4.30 -11.59
CA GLY A 88 -43.42 -4.88 -12.26
C GLY A 88 -44.47 -3.80 -12.49
N HIS A 89 -44.62 -3.40 -13.75
CA HIS A 89 -45.67 -2.48 -14.19
C HIS A 89 -47.07 -3.10 -14.07
N PRO A 90 -48.09 -2.23 -13.98
CA PRO A 90 -49.49 -2.59 -13.82
C PRO A 90 -50.08 -3.07 -15.15
N ALA A 91 -50.95 -4.08 -15.06
CA ALA A 91 -51.76 -4.54 -16.19
C ALA A 91 -53.09 -3.77 -16.26
N PRO A 92 -53.68 -3.65 -17.47
CA PRO A 92 -54.48 -2.51 -17.87
C PRO A 92 -55.97 -2.65 -17.62
N SER A 93 -56.60 -1.47 -17.56
CA SER A 93 -57.98 -1.18 -17.93
C SER A 93 -58.47 -2.01 -19.13
N GLY A 94 -59.26 -3.05 -18.87
CA GLY A 94 -60.32 -3.51 -19.75
C GLY A 94 -61.64 -2.98 -19.18
N GLY A 95 -62.58 -2.41 -19.93
CA GLY A 95 -62.89 -2.62 -21.33
C GLY A 95 -64.40 -2.44 -21.41
N ALA A 96 -64.84 -1.19 -21.22
CA ALA A 96 -66.22 -0.78 -21.42
C ALA A 96 -66.48 -0.69 -22.93
N ALA A 97 -66.93 -1.79 -23.53
CA ALA A 97 -67.49 -1.82 -24.87
C ALA A 97 -68.31 -3.11 -25.04
N GLY A 98 -69.60 -3.00 -24.74
CA GLY A 98 -70.59 -4.07 -24.92
C GLY A 98 -71.96 -3.48 -25.20
N SER A 99 -72.03 -2.47 -26.06
CA SER A 99 -73.25 -1.75 -26.44
C SER A 99 -73.54 -1.80 -27.94
N GLU A 100 -73.25 -2.92 -28.60
CA GLU A 100 -73.64 -3.18 -30.00
C GLU A 100 -74.47 -4.48 -30.18
N GLY A 101 -75.12 -4.95 -29.12
CA GLY A 101 -76.10 -6.06 -29.17
C GLY A 101 -77.58 -5.66 -29.00
N ALA A 102 -77.87 -4.37 -28.74
CA ALA A 102 -79.21 -3.90 -28.36
C ALA A 102 -80.10 -3.44 -29.54
N ALA A 103 -79.57 -3.38 -30.77
CA ALA A 103 -80.31 -2.93 -31.94
C ALA A 103 -81.05 -4.05 -32.70
N ALA A 104 -80.98 -5.32 -32.26
CA ALA A 104 -81.61 -6.46 -32.94
C ALA A 104 -82.63 -7.26 -32.08
N ARG A 105 -83.18 -6.67 -31.00
CA ARG A 105 -84.31 -7.23 -30.22
C ARG A 105 -85.50 -6.27 -30.04
N ALA A 106 -85.64 -5.29 -30.94
CA ALA A 106 -86.80 -4.39 -31.00
C ALA A 106 -87.98 -4.98 -31.79
N ALA A 107 -88.34 -6.24 -31.52
CA ALA A 107 -89.57 -6.83 -32.05
C ALA A 107 -90.28 -7.56 -30.91
N THR A 108 -91.45 -7.01 -30.52
CA THR A 108 -92.37 -7.44 -29.44
C THR A 108 -91.98 -7.13 -27.98
N ALA A 109 -91.85 -5.84 -27.65
CA ALA A 109 -92.01 -5.41 -26.26
C ALA A 109 -93.46 -5.67 -25.79
N PRO A 110 -93.70 -6.22 -24.59
CA PRO A 110 -95.05 -6.46 -24.07
C PRO A 110 -95.81 -5.13 -23.92
N ARG A 111 -97.06 -5.10 -24.40
CA ARG A 111 -97.96 -3.94 -24.23
C ARG A 111 -98.45 -3.83 -22.80
N CYS A 112 -98.78 -2.62 -22.36
CA CYS A 112 -99.39 -2.36 -21.07
C CYS A 112 -100.63 -3.25 -20.83
N ALA A 113 -100.70 -3.94 -19.69
CA ALA A 113 -101.80 -4.84 -19.34
C ALA A 113 -103.10 -4.12 -18.86
N PHE A 114 -103.20 -2.80 -19.04
CA PHE A 114 -104.38 -2.02 -18.68
C PHE A 114 -105.44 -2.08 -19.80
N PRO A 115 -106.73 -2.36 -19.50
CA PRO A 115 -107.77 -2.50 -20.53
C PRO A 115 -107.90 -1.25 -21.41
N GLY A 116 -107.63 -1.39 -22.71
CA GLY A 116 -107.73 -0.30 -23.70
C GLY A 116 -106.47 0.55 -23.89
N CYS A 117 -105.37 0.26 -23.20
CA CYS A 117 -104.08 0.94 -23.42
C CYS A 117 -103.21 0.18 -24.43
N THR A 118 -102.63 0.89 -25.40
CA THR A 118 -101.72 0.32 -26.43
C THR A 118 -100.26 0.73 -26.24
N ARG A 119 -99.93 1.49 -25.19
CA ARG A 119 -98.57 1.95 -24.88
C ARG A 119 -97.66 0.76 -24.49
N PRO A 120 -96.36 0.80 -24.84
CA PRO A 120 -95.41 -0.22 -24.39
C PRO A 120 -95.29 -0.22 -22.86
N ALA A 121 -95.02 -1.38 -22.27
CA ALA A 121 -94.72 -1.46 -20.84
C ALA A 121 -93.40 -0.74 -20.51
N ALA A 122 -93.29 -0.25 -19.27
CA ALA A 122 -92.13 0.49 -18.79
C ALA A 122 -90.84 -0.33 -18.90
N PRO A 123 -89.68 0.28 -19.21
CA PRO A 123 -88.41 -0.43 -19.29
C PRO A 123 -88.01 -0.97 -17.90
N ALA A 124 -87.47 -2.19 -17.87
CA ALA A 124 -86.98 -2.79 -16.62
C ALA A 124 -85.60 -2.21 -16.25
N GLU A 125 -85.48 -1.60 -15.07
CA GLU A 125 -84.23 -0.97 -14.59
C GLU A 125 -83.25 -1.96 -13.91
N GLY A 126 -83.46 -3.28 -14.02
CA GLY A 126 -82.57 -4.27 -13.44
C GLY A 126 -82.86 -5.72 -13.85
N PRO A 127 -82.00 -6.69 -13.41
CA PRO A 127 -82.20 -8.11 -13.68
C PRO A 127 -83.42 -8.63 -12.89
N GLY A 128 -84.60 -8.47 -13.49
CA GLY A 128 -85.89 -8.87 -12.92
C GLY A 128 -86.98 -8.93 -13.98
N ARG A 129 -88.14 -9.50 -13.63
CA ARG A 129 -89.29 -9.62 -14.54
C ARG A 129 -89.76 -8.21 -14.94
N PRO A 130 -89.86 -7.88 -16.25
CA PRO A 130 -90.24 -6.54 -16.68
C PRO A 130 -91.63 -6.15 -16.15
N PRO A 131 -91.85 -4.87 -15.79
CA PRO A 131 -93.11 -4.40 -15.25
C PRO A 131 -94.25 -4.59 -16.26
N ALA A 132 -95.46 -4.90 -15.78
CA ALA A 132 -96.61 -5.22 -16.63
C ALA A 132 -97.39 -4.00 -17.15
N TYR A 133 -97.02 -2.79 -16.72
CA TYR A 133 -97.73 -1.54 -17.02
C TYR A 133 -96.75 -0.49 -17.56
N CYS A 134 -97.26 0.57 -18.22
CA CYS A 134 -96.45 1.68 -18.73
C CYS A 134 -96.17 2.71 -17.63
N ASP A 135 -95.37 3.72 -17.93
CA ASP A 135 -94.98 4.81 -17.00
C ASP A 135 -96.13 5.77 -16.62
N ASP A 136 -97.38 5.41 -16.91
CA ASP A 136 -98.55 6.21 -16.53
C ASP A 136 -99.00 5.82 -15.12
N PRO A 137 -98.98 6.74 -14.12
CA PRO A 137 -99.34 6.41 -12.74
C PRO A 137 -100.79 5.91 -12.60
N ALA A 138 -101.67 6.24 -13.56
CA ALA A 138 -103.04 5.72 -13.59
C ALA A 138 -103.12 4.25 -14.05
N HIS A 139 -102.09 3.71 -14.69
CA HIS A 139 -102.03 2.33 -15.17
C HIS A 139 -101.29 1.44 -14.19
N ASN A 140 -101.98 1.08 -13.12
CA ASN A 140 -101.49 0.10 -12.14
C ASN A 140 -102.49 -1.05 -11.97
N ARG A 141 -102.08 -2.09 -11.22
CA ARG A 141 -102.86 -3.33 -11.03
C ARG A 141 -104.26 -3.08 -10.44
N LEU A 142 -104.36 -2.14 -9.51
CA LEU A 142 -105.63 -1.82 -8.84
C LEU A 142 -106.59 -1.10 -9.79
N ALA A 143 -106.09 -0.14 -10.57
CA ALA A 143 -106.89 0.58 -11.56
C ALA A 143 -107.38 -0.36 -12.69
N ALA A 144 -106.53 -1.28 -13.17
CA ALA A 144 -106.90 -2.27 -14.18
C ALA A 144 -108.01 -3.23 -13.69
N TYR A 145 -107.98 -3.62 -12.42
CA TYR A 145 -109.03 -4.44 -11.81
C TYR A 145 -110.37 -3.71 -11.72
N ARG A 146 -110.37 -2.45 -11.24
CA ARG A 146 -111.59 -1.61 -11.16
C ARG A 146 -112.24 -1.41 -12.54
N ARG A 147 -111.42 -1.12 -13.56
CA ARG A 147 -111.89 -0.95 -14.94
C ARG A 147 -112.48 -2.22 -15.54
N ARG A 148 -111.91 -3.39 -15.26
CA ARG A 148 -112.51 -4.68 -15.69
C ARG A 148 -113.85 -4.96 -15.02
N ARG A 149 -114.00 -4.61 -13.74
CA ARG A 149 -115.26 -4.77 -13.01
C ARG A 149 -116.35 -3.82 -13.51
N GLU A 150 -116.00 -2.59 -13.90
CA GLU A 150 -116.93 -1.68 -14.59
C GLU A 150 -117.38 -2.21 -15.96
N LEU A 151 -116.46 -2.78 -16.75
CA LEU A 151 -116.79 -3.36 -18.06
C LEU A 151 -117.64 -4.64 -17.93
N ALA A 152 -117.37 -5.47 -16.91
CA ALA A 152 -118.18 -6.65 -16.62
C ALA A 152 -119.57 -6.29 -16.07
N GLY A 153 -119.70 -5.17 -15.33
CA GLY A 153 -120.97 -4.66 -14.83
C GLY A 153 -121.86 -3.96 -15.87
N ARG A 154 -121.38 -3.73 -17.10
CA ARG A 154 -122.15 -3.12 -18.20
C ARG A 154 -122.55 -4.11 -19.32
N GLY A 155 -122.29 -5.41 -19.15
CA GLY A 155 -122.50 -6.45 -20.16
C GLY A 155 -123.49 -7.58 -19.81
N GLY A 156 -124.26 -7.47 -18.73
CA GLY A 156 -125.24 -8.49 -18.31
C GLY A 156 -126.54 -7.87 -17.81
N ALA A 157 -127.55 -7.83 -18.68
CA ALA A 157 -128.92 -7.46 -18.37
C ALA A 157 -129.85 -8.69 -18.50
N ASP A 158 -130.90 -8.69 -17.68
CA ASP A 158 -132.22 -9.30 -17.88
C ASP A 158 -132.39 -10.83 -17.95
N SER A 159 -133.25 -11.37 -17.06
CA SER A 159 -134.29 -12.40 -17.34
C SER A 159 -135.14 -12.75 -16.08
N ALA A 160 -136.39 -12.23 -16.06
CA ALA A 160 -137.69 -12.81 -15.60
C ALA A 160 -137.82 -13.57 -14.25
N GLY A 161 -138.90 -13.48 -13.46
CA GLY A 161 -140.21 -12.83 -13.59
C GLY A 161 -141.15 -13.26 -12.43
N THR A 162 -142.01 -12.35 -11.96
CA THR A 162 -143.16 -12.52 -11.03
C THR A 162 -144.40 -13.02 -11.80
N PRO A 163 -145.50 -13.57 -11.19
CA PRO A 163 -146.61 -12.74 -10.63
C PRO A 163 -147.45 -13.45 -9.51
N ALA A 164 -148.02 -12.79 -8.49
CA ALA A 164 -149.23 -11.95 -8.35
C ALA A 164 -150.44 -12.65 -7.66
N ALA A 165 -150.96 -11.97 -6.63
CA ALA A 165 -152.18 -12.28 -5.87
C ALA A 165 -153.45 -11.74 -6.55
N ARG A 166 -154.64 -12.28 -6.22
CA ARG A 166 -155.94 -11.59 -6.39
C ARG A 166 -157.03 -12.07 -5.43
N ALA A 167 -157.89 -11.12 -5.05
CA ALA A 167 -158.83 -11.13 -3.93
C ALA A 167 -160.32 -11.26 -4.35
N ASP A 168 -161.13 -11.61 -3.35
CA ASP A 168 -162.59 -11.86 -3.30
C ASP A 168 -163.52 -10.71 -3.66
N LEU A 169 -164.74 -11.06 -4.11
CA LEU A 169 -165.97 -10.26 -4.04
C LEU A 169 -167.23 -11.16 -3.88
N ALA A 170 -168.07 -10.85 -2.89
CA ALA A 170 -169.40 -11.42 -2.60
C ALA A 170 -170.51 -10.68 -3.40
N THR A 171 -171.76 -11.16 -3.68
CA THR A 171 -172.74 -11.92 -2.87
C THR A 171 -173.96 -12.38 -3.74
N LEU A 172 -174.42 -13.66 -3.56
CA LEU A 172 -175.79 -14.28 -3.66
C LEU A 172 -176.64 -14.34 -4.98
N PRO A 173 -177.59 -15.31 -5.17
CA PRO A 173 -177.80 -16.63 -4.52
C PRO A 173 -178.18 -17.83 -5.48
N LEU A 174 -178.14 -19.06 -4.92
CA LEU A 174 -178.79 -20.32 -5.36
C LEU A 174 -178.20 -21.21 -6.48
N ALA A 175 -176.93 -21.03 -6.88
CA ALA A 175 -176.11 -22.05 -7.59
C ALA A 175 -174.94 -22.61 -6.74
N ALA A 176 -174.75 -22.06 -5.54
CA ALA A 176 -173.57 -22.22 -4.69
C ALA A 176 -173.42 -23.59 -3.99
N GLY A 177 -174.44 -24.46 -4.00
CA GLY A 177 -174.36 -25.78 -3.35
C GLY A 177 -173.60 -26.83 -4.16
N ARG A 178 -173.67 -26.77 -5.49
CA ARG A 178 -173.13 -27.83 -6.37
C ARG A 178 -171.67 -27.61 -6.74
N LEU A 179 -171.31 -26.36 -7.05
CA LEU A 179 -169.91 -25.96 -7.24
C LEU A 179 -169.07 -26.18 -5.99
N ARG A 180 -169.63 -25.98 -4.79
CA ARG A 180 -168.92 -26.20 -3.53
C ARG A 180 -168.67 -27.68 -3.23
N ALA A 181 -169.53 -28.58 -3.70
CA ALA A 181 -169.29 -30.03 -3.60
C ALA A 181 -168.24 -30.53 -4.62
N GLU A 182 -168.23 -29.97 -5.83
CA GLU A 182 -167.21 -30.29 -6.84
C GLU A 182 -165.83 -29.72 -6.48
N ASP A 183 -165.79 -28.52 -5.90
CA ASP A 183 -164.58 -27.89 -5.38
C ASP A 183 -164.05 -28.62 -4.14
N LEU A 184 -164.94 -29.06 -3.23
CA LEU A 184 -164.55 -29.92 -2.11
C LEU A 184 -164.01 -31.27 -2.61
N ALA A 185 -164.58 -31.85 -3.67
CA ALA A 185 -164.08 -33.08 -4.27
C ALA A 185 -162.73 -32.87 -5.00
N ALA A 186 -162.49 -31.70 -5.59
CA ALA A 186 -161.20 -31.34 -6.18
C ALA A 186 -160.13 -31.11 -5.10
N GLN A 187 -160.48 -30.44 -3.99
CA GLN A 187 -159.61 -30.26 -2.83
C GLN A 187 -159.27 -31.59 -2.17
N VAL A 188 -160.23 -32.51 -2.02
CA VAL A 188 -159.96 -33.86 -1.49
C VAL A 188 -159.03 -34.66 -2.41
N ARG A 189 -159.15 -34.52 -3.74
CA ARG A 189 -158.23 -35.16 -4.69
C ARG A 189 -156.83 -34.53 -4.68
N ALA A 190 -156.74 -33.22 -4.55
CA ALA A 190 -155.46 -32.51 -4.44
C ALA A 190 -154.73 -32.88 -3.14
N LEU A 191 -155.46 -32.90 -2.01
CA LEU A 191 -154.95 -33.37 -0.73
C LEU A 191 -154.54 -34.85 -0.79
N ALA A 192 -155.29 -35.69 -1.50
CA ALA A 192 -154.91 -37.09 -1.69
C ALA A 192 -153.64 -37.24 -2.55
N ALA A 193 -153.45 -36.42 -3.59
CA ALA A 193 -152.24 -36.42 -4.41
C ALA A 193 -151.02 -35.89 -3.64
N GLU A 194 -151.21 -34.83 -2.85
CA GLU A 194 -150.18 -34.27 -1.97
C GLU A 194 -149.80 -35.28 -0.87
N LEU A 195 -150.77 -35.92 -0.23
CA LEU A 195 -150.52 -37.00 0.72
C LEU A 195 -149.79 -38.17 0.06
N THR A 196 -150.15 -38.54 -1.18
CA THR A 196 -149.45 -39.59 -1.92
C THR A 196 -148.00 -39.18 -2.23
N CYS A 197 -147.76 -37.94 -2.65
CA CYS A 197 -146.41 -37.42 -2.90
C CYS A 197 -145.57 -37.37 -1.61
N THR A 198 -146.20 -36.99 -0.50
CA THR A 198 -145.58 -36.96 0.82
C THR A 198 -145.26 -38.36 1.32
N LEU A 199 -146.17 -39.32 1.14
CA LEU A 199 -145.97 -40.72 1.47
C LEU A 199 -144.92 -41.39 0.55
N ASP A 200 -144.81 -40.97 -0.71
CA ASP A 200 -143.79 -41.46 -1.66
C ASP A 200 -142.41 -40.87 -1.36
N ALA A 201 -142.34 -39.59 -0.95
CA ALA A 201 -141.13 -38.97 -0.41
C ALA A 201 -140.70 -39.61 0.92
N PHE A 202 -141.65 -39.88 1.81
CA PHE A 202 -141.42 -40.58 3.07
C PHE A 202 -141.04 -42.04 2.82
N SER A 203 -141.63 -42.71 1.83
CA SER A 203 -141.27 -44.06 1.40
C SER A 203 -139.86 -44.09 0.82
N ARG A 204 -139.45 -43.11 0.00
CA ARG A 204 -138.08 -42.97 -0.48
C ARG A 204 -137.11 -42.69 0.67
N GLN A 205 -137.48 -41.86 1.64
CA GLN A 205 -136.67 -41.61 2.84
C GLN A 205 -136.57 -42.86 3.73
N MET A 206 -137.66 -43.59 3.95
CA MET A 206 -137.67 -44.85 4.70
C MET A 206 -136.94 -45.98 3.96
N SER A 207 -136.99 -46.00 2.62
CA SER A 207 -136.24 -46.95 1.79
C SER A 207 -134.75 -46.60 1.76
N ALA A 208 -134.39 -45.31 1.75
CA ALA A 208 -133.01 -44.86 1.88
C ALA A 208 -132.45 -45.08 3.30
N LEU A 209 -133.29 -44.98 4.34
CA LEU A 209 -132.94 -45.35 5.72
C LEU A 209 -132.89 -46.87 5.92
N GLY A 210 -133.63 -47.64 5.11
CA GLY A 210 -133.67 -49.11 5.11
C GLY A 210 -132.63 -49.78 4.19
N ASP A 211 -132.02 -49.03 3.26
CA ASP A 211 -130.90 -49.49 2.44
C ASP A 211 -129.60 -49.36 3.23
N VAL A 212 -129.47 -50.25 4.21
CA VAL A 212 -128.30 -50.38 5.06
C VAL A 212 -127.05 -50.57 4.20
N THR A 213 -127.14 -51.25 3.05
CA THR A 213 -126.00 -51.50 2.16
C THR A 213 -125.49 -50.25 1.43
N ALA A 214 -126.37 -49.35 1.00
CA ALA A 214 -125.97 -48.07 0.41
C ALA A 214 -125.37 -47.13 1.48
N VAL A 215 -125.89 -47.16 2.71
CA VAL A 215 -125.33 -46.41 3.83
C VAL A 215 -123.97 -46.96 4.24
N GLU A 216 -123.80 -48.28 4.33
CA GLU A 216 -122.52 -48.94 4.59
C GLU A 216 -121.48 -48.60 3.51
N ALA A 217 -121.84 -48.69 2.22
CA ALA A 217 -120.94 -48.32 1.13
C ALA A 217 -120.56 -46.82 1.14
N ALA A 218 -121.49 -45.94 1.51
CA ALA A 218 -121.22 -44.51 1.65
C ALA A 218 -120.33 -44.20 2.86
N VAL A 219 -120.50 -44.93 3.98
CA VAL A 219 -119.64 -44.83 5.16
C VAL A 219 -118.25 -45.37 4.84
N GLU A 220 -118.12 -46.54 4.20
CA GLU A 220 -116.83 -47.09 3.75
C GLU A 220 -116.10 -46.16 2.78
N ALA A 221 -116.82 -45.54 1.82
CA ALA A 221 -116.26 -44.55 0.93
C ALA A 221 -115.81 -43.28 1.67
N ALA A 222 -116.60 -42.79 2.63
CA ALA A 222 -116.25 -41.64 3.45
C ALA A 222 -115.08 -41.92 4.39
N GLU A 223 -115.00 -43.14 4.95
CA GLU A 223 -113.88 -43.62 5.75
C GLU A 223 -112.61 -43.77 4.90
N ALA A 224 -112.71 -44.28 3.67
CA ALA A 224 -111.59 -44.34 2.73
C ALA A 224 -111.08 -42.95 2.34
N GLU A 225 -111.97 -42.00 2.02
CA GLU A 225 -111.60 -40.60 1.73
C GLU A 225 -111.02 -39.90 2.97
N ALA A 226 -111.56 -40.17 4.16
CA ALA A 226 -111.00 -39.67 5.41
C ALA A 226 -109.61 -40.26 5.69
N ALA A 227 -109.41 -41.56 5.46
CA ALA A 227 -108.13 -42.24 5.59
C ALA A 227 -107.11 -41.68 4.59
N GLU A 228 -107.50 -41.41 3.34
CA GLU A 228 -106.64 -40.77 2.34
C GLU A 228 -106.25 -39.35 2.75
N ARG A 229 -107.21 -38.52 3.20
CA ARG A 229 -106.92 -37.17 3.70
C ARG A 229 -106.00 -37.18 4.91
N VAL A 230 -106.19 -38.12 5.84
CA VAL A 230 -105.30 -38.30 7.00
C VAL A 230 -103.92 -38.75 6.54
N ALA A 231 -103.81 -39.73 5.63
CA ALA A 231 -102.54 -40.18 5.08
C ALA A 231 -101.80 -39.05 4.35
N GLU A 232 -102.48 -38.23 3.55
CA GLU A 232 -101.89 -37.08 2.86
C GLU A 232 -101.46 -35.99 3.86
N ALA A 233 -102.28 -35.68 4.86
CA ALA A 233 -101.95 -34.73 5.91
C ALA A 233 -100.73 -35.18 6.72
N VAL A 234 -100.68 -36.46 7.11
CA VAL A 234 -99.54 -37.08 7.78
C VAL A 234 -98.31 -37.04 6.87
N ALA A 235 -98.43 -37.40 5.59
CA ALA A 235 -97.31 -37.34 4.65
C ALA A 235 -96.78 -35.91 4.45
N ARG A 236 -97.67 -34.90 4.41
CA ARG A 236 -97.27 -33.47 4.36
C ARG A 236 -96.58 -33.04 5.65
N ALA A 237 -97.08 -33.46 6.81
CA ALA A 237 -96.46 -33.17 8.11
C ALA A 237 -95.06 -33.80 8.21
N VAL A 238 -94.92 -35.09 7.86
CA VAL A 238 -93.62 -35.78 7.84
C VAL A 238 -92.64 -35.09 6.88
N ARG A 239 -93.06 -34.71 5.67
CA ARG A 239 -92.19 -33.95 4.74
C ARG A 239 -91.84 -32.55 5.26
N ALA A 240 -92.73 -31.90 6.00
CA ALA A 240 -92.43 -30.59 6.61
C ALA A 240 -91.42 -30.74 7.75
N GLU A 241 -91.59 -31.76 8.60
CA GLU A 241 -90.67 -32.07 9.69
C GLU A 241 -89.29 -32.49 9.16
N GLN A 242 -89.23 -33.35 8.13
CA GLN A 242 -87.98 -33.71 7.47
C GLN A 242 -87.27 -32.48 6.88
N ARG A 243 -88.00 -31.56 6.24
CA ARG A 243 -87.44 -30.30 5.74
C ARG A 243 -86.97 -29.38 6.86
N ALA A 244 -87.70 -29.30 7.97
CA ALA A 244 -87.29 -28.53 9.14
C ALA A 244 -85.99 -29.09 9.75
N ARG A 245 -85.92 -30.40 9.96
CA ARG A 245 -84.70 -31.08 10.45
C ARG A 245 -83.52 -30.91 9.50
N ALA A 246 -83.73 -31.01 8.20
CA ALA A 246 -82.69 -30.77 7.21
C ALA A 246 -82.20 -29.31 7.23
N ALA A 247 -83.10 -28.33 7.40
CA ALA A 247 -82.74 -26.93 7.52
C ALA A 247 -81.99 -26.62 8.83
N GLU A 248 -82.38 -27.25 9.94
CA GLU A 248 -81.67 -27.16 11.22
C GLU A 248 -80.27 -27.78 11.13
N ALA A 249 -80.15 -28.96 10.50
CA ALA A 249 -78.85 -29.60 10.27
C ALA A 249 -77.94 -28.73 9.39
N ALA A 250 -78.47 -28.15 8.31
CA ALA A 250 -77.71 -27.25 7.44
C ALA A 250 -77.28 -25.95 8.16
N ARG A 251 -78.11 -25.41 9.07
CA ARG A 251 -77.74 -24.28 9.92
C ARG A 251 -76.64 -24.64 10.90
N ALA A 252 -76.76 -25.78 11.57
CA ALA A 252 -75.74 -26.26 12.51
C ALA A 252 -74.39 -26.50 11.79
N GLU A 253 -74.41 -27.06 10.58
CA GLU A 253 -73.21 -27.22 9.75
C GLU A 253 -72.61 -25.86 9.33
N ALA A 254 -73.44 -24.92 8.90
CA ALA A 254 -72.99 -23.57 8.55
C ALA A 254 -72.39 -22.81 9.75
N GLU A 255 -73.00 -22.95 10.93
CA GLU A 255 -72.49 -22.38 12.19
C GLU A 255 -71.16 -23.03 12.60
N ALA A 256 -71.00 -24.35 12.42
CA ALA A 256 -69.74 -25.05 12.66
C ALA A 256 -68.64 -24.56 11.71
N VAL A 257 -68.90 -24.49 10.40
CA VAL A 257 -67.94 -23.96 9.40
C VAL A 257 -67.60 -22.49 9.69
N ALA A 258 -68.58 -21.67 10.11
CA ALA A 258 -68.33 -20.30 10.51
C ALA A 258 -67.43 -20.21 11.76
N GLY A 259 -67.66 -21.07 12.75
CA GLY A 259 -66.81 -21.19 13.93
C GLY A 259 -65.38 -21.57 13.59
N GLU A 260 -65.18 -22.60 12.74
CA GLU A 260 -63.87 -23.02 12.26
C GLU A 260 -63.16 -21.89 11.48
N ALA A 261 -63.90 -21.14 10.65
CA ALA A 261 -63.35 -20.01 9.90
C ALA A 261 -62.90 -18.85 10.81
N VAL A 262 -63.66 -18.57 11.88
CA VAL A 262 -63.28 -17.56 12.88
C VAL A 262 -62.02 -18.00 13.63
N SER A 263 -61.96 -19.24 14.12
CA SER A 263 -60.76 -19.75 14.79
C SER A 263 -59.54 -19.76 13.88
N ALA A 264 -59.71 -20.13 12.59
CA ALA A 264 -58.62 -20.07 11.62
C ALA A 264 -58.11 -18.64 11.34
N LEU A 265 -59.01 -17.64 11.39
CA LEU A 265 -58.64 -16.23 11.28
C LEU A 265 -57.88 -15.75 12.51
N GLU A 266 -58.35 -16.07 13.72
CA GLU A 266 -57.67 -15.73 14.99
C GLU A 266 -56.26 -16.36 15.06
N ASP A 267 -56.11 -17.60 14.60
CA ASP A 267 -54.81 -18.28 14.47
C ASP A 267 -53.90 -17.60 13.43
N ALA A 268 -54.45 -17.14 12.31
CA ALA A 268 -53.71 -16.40 11.30
C ALA A 268 -53.24 -15.03 11.81
N GLU A 269 -54.11 -14.29 12.51
CA GLU A 269 -53.79 -13.00 13.13
C GLU A 269 -52.71 -13.16 14.20
N THR A 270 -52.80 -14.20 15.04
CA THR A 270 -51.79 -14.51 16.05
C THR A 270 -50.43 -14.81 15.42
N ARG A 271 -50.40 -15.61 14.33
CA ARG A 271 -49.16 -15.89 13.58
C ARG A 271 -48.58 -14.65 12.90
N LEU A 272 -49.42 -13.77 12.34
CA LEU A 272 -48.98 -12.52 11.73
C LEU A 272 -48.37 -11.58 12.79
N ALA A 273 -49.04 -11.39 13.92
CA ALA A 273 -48.54 -10.58 15.02
C ALA A 273 -47.20 -11.11 15.56
N ALA A 274 -47.05 -12.43 15.69
CA ALA A 274 -45.80 -13.08 16.08
C ALA A 274 -44.68 -12.86 15.04
N ALA A 275 -44.99 -13.00 13.74
CA ALA A 275 -44.03 -12.76 12.66
C ALA A 275 -43.58 -11.30 12.60
N GLU A 276 -44.49 -10.34 12.81
CA GLU A 276 -44.17 -8.92 12.86
C GLU A 276 -43.33 -8.55 14.09
N ALA A 277 -43.61 -9.15 15.25
CA ALA A 277 -42.79 -9.00 16.44
C ALA A 277 -41.37 -9.55 16.21
N ALA A 278 -41.24 -10.75 15.64
CA ALA A 278 -39.95 -11.33 15.28
C ALA A 278 -39.18 -10.47 14.28
N ARG A 279 -39.85 -9.94 13.25
CA ARG A 279 -39.23 -9.03 12.27
C ARG A 279 -38.73 -7.76 12.94
N ARG A 280 -39.51 -7.16 13.84
CA ARG A 280 -39.08 -5.96 14.59
C ARG A 280 -37.84 -6.24 15.43
N GLN A 281 -37.80 -7.37 16.14
CA GLN A 281 -36.63 -7.79 16.92
C GLN A 281 -35.39 -7.98 16.05
N VAL A 282 -35.50 -8.61 14.88
CA VAL A 282 -34.38 -8.77 13.95
C VAL A 282 -33.88 -7.42 13.43
N VAL A 283 -34.79 -6.51 13.07
CA VAL A 283 -34.42 -5.16 12.62
C VAL A 283 -33.72 -4.38 13.72
N GLU A 284 -34.25 -4.38 14.94
CA GLU A 284 -33.66 -3.70 16.09
C GLU A 284 -32.27 -4.26 16.42
N HIS A 285 -32.13 -5.58 16.49
CA HIS A 285 -30.85 -6.24 16.72
C HIS A 285 -29.83 -5.96 15.60
N SER A 286 -30.27 -5.94 14.34
CA SER A 286 -29.42 -5.59 13.21
C SER A 286 -28.95 -4.12 13.28
N ALA A 287 -29.83 -3.21 13.70
CA ALA A 287 -29.50 -1.79 13.86
C ALA A 287 -28.55 -1.56 15.04
N GLU A 288 -28.68 -2.31 16.13
CA GLU A 288 -27.71 -2.33 17.23
C GLU A 288 -26.35 -2.87 16.78
N THR A 289 -26.34 -3.98 16.04
CA THR A 289 -25.11 -4.59 15.53
C THR A 289 -24.38 -3.64 14.57
N VAL A 290 -25.11 -2.98 13.66
CA VAL A 290 -24.53 -1.99 12.74
C VAL A 290 -24.01 -0.77 13.49
N ARG A 291 -24.73 -0.26 14.49
CA ARG A 291 -24.24 0.84 15.34
C ARG A 291 -22.96 0.46 16.07
N ALA A 292 -22.94 -0.70 16.72
CA ALA A 292 -21.75 -1.20 17.41
C ALA A 292 -20.56 -1.40 16.46
N ALA A 293 -20.80 -1.90 15.24
CA ALA A 293 -19.75 -2.04 14.23
C ALA A 293 -19.21 -0.69 13.74
N ASN A 294 -20.07 0.31 13.56
CA ASN A 294 -19.67 1.68 13.19
C ASN A 294 -18.88 2.35 14.31
N ASP A 295 -19.33 2.24 15.56
CA ASP A 295 -18.64 2.78 16.73
C ASP A 295 -17.25 2.15 16.89
N ALA A 296 -17.16 0.83 16.70
CA ALA A 296 -15.87 0.11 16.72
C ALA A 296 -14.96 0.54 15.56
N ALA A 297 -15.49 0.76 14.36
CA ALA A 297 -14.73 1.23 13.22
C ALA A 297 -14.20 2.66 13.42
N GLU A 298 -15.00 3.55 14.01
CA GLU A 298 -14.59 4.92 14.33
C GLU A 298 -13.52 4.93 15.44
N ALA A 299 -13.69 4.13 16.49
CA ALA A 299 -12.69 3.97 17.53
C ALA A 299 -11.36 3.47 16.97
N ALA A 300 -11.39 2.48 16.06
CA ALA A 300 -10.21 1.97 15.39
C ALA A 300 -9.51 3.02 14.49
N ARG A 301 -10.27 3.90 13.83
CA ARG A 301 -9.72 5.01 13.05
C ARG A 301 -9.03 6.04 13.93
N VAL A 302 -9.67 6.46 15.02
CA VAL A 302 -9.09 7.40 15.99
C VAL A 302 -7.81 6.84 16.60
N GLU A 303 -7.79 5.54 16.94
CA GLU A 303 -6.59 4.87 17.44
C GLU A 303 -5.47 4.83 16.38
N ALA A 304 -5.79 4.45 15.14
CA ALA A 304 -4.83 4.42 14.05
C ALA A 304 -4.22 5.81 13.77
N ASP A 305 -5.05 6.86 13.74
CA ASP A 305 -4.58 8.24 13.57
C ASP A 305 -3.67 8.67 14.72
N ALA A 306 -4.02 8.33 15.97
CA ALA A 306 -3.17 8.59 17.14
C ALA A 306 -1.82 7.85 17.04
N GLN A 307 -1.80 6.60 16.57
CA GLN A 307 -0.58 5.84 16.35
C GLN A 307 0.30 6.44 15.25
N VAL A 308 -0.30 6.90 14.14
CA VAL A 308 0.41 7.58 13.04
C VAL A 308 1.03 8.90 13.53
N GLN A 309 0.28 9.71 14.28
CA GLN A 309 0.80 10.97 14.84
C GLN A 309 1.94 10.72 15.83
N ALA A 310 1.81 9.71 16.70
CA ALA A 310 2.87 9.33 17.63
C ALA A 310 4.13 8.84 16.90
N ALA A 311 3.97 8.05 15.83
CA ALA A 311 5.08 7.60 15.01
C ALA A 311 5.77 8.75 14.28
N ALA A 312 5.00 9.68 13.70
CA ALA A 312 5.53 10.88 13.05
C ALA A 312 6.30 11.78 14.02
N ALA A 313 5.79 12.00 15.23
CA ALA A 313 6.46 12.78 16.27
C ALA A 313 7.79 12.14 16.72
N ARG A 314 7.81 10.81 16.91
CA ARG A 314 9.04 10.06 17.21
C ARG A 314 10.07 10.19 16.09
N ALA A 315 9.66 9.97 14.83
CA ALA A 315 10.53 10.11 13.68
C ALA A 315 11.10 11.52 13.54
N ALA A 316 10.29 12.56 13.79
CA ALA A 316 10.77 13.95 13.78
C ALA A 316 11.85 14.20 14.85
N THR A 317 11.67 13.65 16.05
CA THR A 317 12.65 13.77 17.15
C THR A 317 13.94 13.01 16.83
N GLU A 318 13.85 11.81 16.26
CA GLU A 318 15.01 11.02 15.84
C GLU A 318 15.81 11.70 14.72
N ILE A 319 15.12 12.28 13.73
CA ILE A 319 15.76 13.04 12.64
C ILE A 319 16.50 14.25 13.20
N GLU A 320 15.89 14.99 14.13
CA GLU A 320 16.54 16.16 14.73
C GLU A 320 17.74 15.78 15.58
N ALA A 321 17.63 14.71 16.39
CA ALA A 321 18.76 14.17 17.13
C ALA A 321 19.91 13.73 16.21
N ALA A 322 19.59 13.06 15.10
CA ALA A 322 20.58 12.66 14.10
C ALA A 322 21.24 13.86 13.41
N ARG A 323 20.51 14.95 13.17
CA ARG A 323 21.06 16.20 12.62
C ARG A 323 22.01 16.88 13.58
N VAL A 324 21.63 16.99 14.86
CA VAL A 324 22.48 17.57 15.91
C VAL A 324 23.77 16.75 16.05
N GLU A 325 23.67 15.43 16.09
CA GLU A 325 24.82 14.54 16.17
C GLU A 325 25.71 14.62 14.92
N ALA A 326 25.12 14.70 13.72
CA ALA A 326 25.89 14.90 12.49
C ALA A 326 26.61 16.24 12.47
N ALA A 327 25.97 17.33 12.93
CA ALA A 327 26.59 18.65 13.06
C ALA A 327 27.78 18.60 14.04
N ARG A 328 27.60 17.98 15.22
CA ARG A 328 28.69 17.78 16.20
C ARG A 328 29.88 17.03 15.59
N ARG A 329 29.63 15.96 14.84
CA ARG A 329 30.69 15.19 14.17
C ARG A 329 31.42 16.00 13.10
N ILE A 330 30.72 16.88 12.39
CA ILE A 330 31.33 17.79 11.41
C ILE A 330 32.23 18.80 12.13
N ASP A 331 31.75 19.43 13.20
CA ASP A 331 32.54 20.39 13.98
C ASP A 331 33.80 19.75 14.58
N GLU A 332 33.68 18.53 15.11
CA GLU A 332 34.83 17.76 15.61
C GLU A 332 35.83 17.41 14.51
N ALA A 333 35.36 17.03 13.33
CA ALA A 333 36.22 16.75 12.19
C ALA A 333 36.93 18.01 11.67
N VAL A 334 36.25 19.15 11.65
CA VAL A 334 36.83 20.45 11.29
C VAL A 334 37.90 20.85 12.30
N ALA A 335 37.60 20.80 13.60
CA ALA A 335 38.56 21.11 14.65
C ALA A 335 39.79 20.18 14.61
N ALA A 336 39.59 18.88 14.38
CA ALA A 336 40.69 17.92 14.23
C ALA A 336 41.56 18.24 13.00
N ARG A 337 40.95 18.63 11.87
CA ARG A 337 41.66 19.05 10.66
C ARG A 337 42.47 20.33 10.91
N GLU A 338 41.90 21.33 11.58
CA GLU A 338 42.60 22.57 11.91
C GLU A 338 43.80 22.31 12.83
N GLN A 339 43.62 21.50 13.88
CA GLN A 339 44.73 21.08 14.74
C GLN A 339 45.82 20.34 13.96
N ALA A 340 45.44 19.43 13.05
CA ALA A 340 46.40 18.72 12.22
C ALA A 340 47.16 19.68 11.28
N SER A 341 46.49 20.68 10.69
CA SER A 341 47.17 21.70 9.88
C SER A 341 48.14 22.55 10.70
N THR A 342 47.76 22.98 11.91
CA THR A 342 48.65 23.74 12.79
C THR A 342 49.89 22.93 13.15
N ARG A 343 49.73 21.67 13.56
CA ARG A 343 50.87 20.78 13.86
C ARG A 343 51.78 20.56 12.65
N LEU A 344 51.22 20.48 11.44
CA LEU A 344 51.98 20.32 10.21
C LEU A 344 52.75 21.61 9.87
N GLU A 345 52.18 22.79 10.10
CA GLU A 345 52.89 24.07 9.97
C GLU A 345 54.02 24.21 10.99
N GLU A 346 53.77 23.86 12.25
CA GLU A 346 54.81 23.84 13.30
C GLU A 346 55.95 22.90 12.92
N ALA A 347 55.64 21.65 12.55
CA ALA A 347 56.65 20.69 12.11
C ALA A 347 57.45 21.17 10.88
N ARG A 348 56.82 21.92 9.96
CA ARG A 348 57.53 22.56 8.83
C ARG A 348 58.49 23.65 9.29
N ARG A 349 58.04 24.55 10.18
CA ARG A 349 58.89 25.60 10.75
C ARG A 349 60.07 25.00 11.53
N ASP A 350 59.84 23.91 12.25
CA ASP A 350 60.88 23.18 12.99
C ASP A 350 61.90 22.58 12.01
N ALA A 351 61.43 21.89 10.97
CA ALA A 351 62.31 21.33 9.94
C ALA A 351 63.10 22.41 9.18
N GLU A 352 62.52 23.58 8.92
CA GLU A 352 63.21 24.72 8.32
C GLU A 352 64.31 25.27 9.24
N ARG A 353 64.02 25.40 10.55
CA ARG A 353 65.01 25.80 11.55
C ARG A 353 66.16 24.80 11.64
N ASP A 354 65.86 23.51 11.73
CA ASP A 354 66.87 22.45 11.76
C ASP A 354 67.73 22.44 10.49
N ALA A 355 67.12 22.63 9.32
CA ALA A 355 67.84 22.73 8.05
C ALA A 355 68.78 23.94 8.00
N HIS A 356 68.35 25.08 8.56
CA HIS A 356 69.20 26.27 8.70
C HIS A 356 70.39 26.01 9.62
N THR A 357 70.16 25.48 10.81
CA THR A 357 71.21 25.11 11.77
C THR A 357 72.20 24.10 11.18
N LEU A 358 71.73 23.09 10.45
CA LEU A 358 72.63 22.15 9.76
C LEU A 358 73.46 22.81 8.67
N THR A 359 72.94 23.84 8.01
CA THR A 359 73.68 24.61 6.99
C THR A 359 74.76 25.48 7.65
N GLU A 360 74.44 26.15 8.76
CA GLU A 360 75.41 26.90 9.57
C GLU A 360 76.54 25.99 10.09
N LEU A 361 76.20 24.87 10.72
CA LEU A 361 77.20 23.90 11.21
C LEU A 361 78.10 23.36 10.08
N ARG A 362 77.56 23.18 8.87
CA ARG A 362 78.37 22.79 7.70
C ARG A 362 79.33 23.91 7.28
N ALA A 363 78.86 25.16 7.25
CA ALA A 363 79.68 26.33 6.94
C ALA A 363 80.79 26.52 7.99
N GLU A 364 80.48 26.41 9.28
CA GLU A 364 81.45 26.46 10.37
C GLU A 364 82.51 25.36 10.25
N ARG A 365 82.08 24.12 9.99
CA ARG A 365 83.00 23.00 9.77
C ARG A 365 83.92 23.24 8.57
N ASP A 366 83.38 23.78 7.48
CA ASP A 366 84.16 24.03 6.27
C ASP A 366 85.12 25.22 6.45
N ALA A 367 84.73 26.25 7.21
CA ALA A 367 85.61 27.33 7.66
C ALA A 367 86.75 26.80 8.55
N LEU A 368 86.43 25.97 9.56
CA LEU A 368 87.44 25.35 10.43
C LEU A 368 88.42 24.46 9.62
N ARG A 369 87.93 23.75 8.61
CA ARG A 369 88.80 22.96 7.70
C ARG A 369 89.75 23.86 6.92
N GLU A 370 89.28 25.01 6.46
CA GLU A 370 90.11 25.97 5.73
C GLU A 370 91.14 26.62 6.65
N ASP A 371 90.77 26.97 7.88
CA ASP A 371 91.71 27.47 8.89
C ASP A 371 92.79 26.42 9.21
N ILE A 372 92.41 25.15 9.41
CA ILE A 372 93.38 24.05 9.58
C ILE A 372 94.30 23.92 8.36
N ARG A 373 93.78 24.09 7.13
CA ARG A 373 94.63 24.06 5.92
C ARG A 373 95.62 25.23 5.90
N ARG A 374 95.17 26.44 6.26
CA ARG A 374 96.02 27.63 6.36
C ARG A 374 97.11 27.47 7.41
N GLU A 375 96.75 27.01 8.62
CA GLU A 375 97.69 26.73 9.70
C GLU A 375 98.72 25.67 9.30
N ARG A 376 98.29 24.62 8.59
CA ARG A 376 99.22 23.60 8.06
C ARG A 376 100.16 24.17 7.01
N ALA A 377 99.65 24.95 6.06
CA ALA A 377 100.48 25.59 5.04
C ALA A 377 101.47 26.59 5.65
N GLU A 378 101.05 27.35 6.67
CA GLU A 378 101.92 28.24 7.44
C GLU A 378 102.98 27.45 8.23
N ALA A 379 102.60 26.39 8.92
CA ALA A 379 103.53 25.51 9.63
C ALA A 379 104.53 24.85 8.67
N GLU A 380 104.09 24.42 7.48
CA GLU A 380 104.97 23.89 6.42
C GLU A 380 105.94 24.96 5.90
N ARG A 381 105.46 26.20 5.68
CA ARG A 381 106.32 27.34 5.34
C ARG A 381 107.37 27.62 6.41
N VAL A 382 106.97 27.72 7.68
CA VAL A 382 107.89 27.96 8.81
C VAL A 382 108.91 26.83 8.91
N ARG A 383 108.50 25.57 8.73
CA ARG A 383 109.43 24.42 8.69
C ARG A 383 110.39 24.50 7.50
N ALA A 384 109.92 24.90 6.32
CA ALA A 384 110.76 25.06 5.14
C ALA A 384 111.76 26.23 5.30
N GLU A 385 111.32 27.36 5.85
CA GLU A 385 112.17 28.50 6.20
C GLU A 385 113.22 28.11 7.24
N ALA A 386 112.83 27.40 8.30
CA ALA A 386 113.76 26.88 9.31
C ALA A 386 114.76 25.87 8.73
N ALA A 387 114.31 24.97 7.84
CA ALA A 387 115.19 24.04 7.15
C ALA A 387 116.20 24.77 6.24
N ALA A 388 115.74 25.78 5.49
CA ALA A 388 116.60 26.62 4.66
C ALA A 388 117.62 27.41 5.51
N GLN A 389 117.20 27.95 6.67
CA GLN A 389 118.10 28.61 7.61
C GLN A 389 119.15 27.64 8.19
N LEU A 390 118.74 26.41 8.52
CA LEU A 390 119.67 25.36 8.96
C LEU A 390 120.67 24.98 7.86
N ASP A 391 120.22 24.84 6.62
CA ASP A 391 121.09 24.51 5.49
C ASP A 391 122.03 25.67 5.14
N GLN A 392 121.56 26.92 5.19
CA GLN A 392 122.40 28.12 5.08
C GLN A 392 123.43 28.17 6.23
N GLY A 393 123.01 27.90 7.46
CA GLY A 393 123.90 27.83 8.61
C GLY A 393 124.96 26.75 8.46
N ARG A 394 124.58 25.56 7.96
CA ARG A 394 125.52 24.47 7.65
C ARG A 394 126.49 24.84 6.53
N ALA A 395 126.01 25.46 5.45
CA ALA A 395 126.84 25.90 4.34
C ALA A 395 127.82 27.01 4.77
N ALA A 396 127.36 27.98 5.56
CA ALA A 396 128.21 29.02 6.14
C ALA A 396 129.26 28.43 7.09
N ALA A 397 128.87 27.49 7.96
CA ALA A 397 129.81 26.79 8.85
C ALA A 397 130.81 25.93 8.07
N ALA A 398 130.39 25.29 6.97
CA ALA A 398 131.28 24.53 6.10
C ALA A 398 132.28 25.45 5.39
N ALA A 399 131.83 26.58 4.86
CA ALA A 399 132.68 27.59 4.23
C ALA A 399 133.65 28.21 5.24
N GLU A 400 133.21 28.51 6.47
CA GLU A 400 134.08 28.95 7.58
C GLU A 400 135.15 27.90 7.87
N ALA A 401 134.74 26.63 8.02
CA ALA A 401 135.67 25.54 8.28
C ALA A 401 136.66 25.32 7.13
N GLU A 402 136.27 25.58 5.88
CA GLU A 402 137.16 25.56 4.72
C GLU A 402 138.12 26.75 4.72
N ARG A 403 137.65 27.97 5.02
CA ARG A 403 138.53 29.14 5.18
C ARG A 403 139.55 28.95 6.29
N VAL A 404 139.12 28.51 7.48
CA VAL A 404 140.02 28.21 8.60
C VAL A 404 141.02 27.11 8.23
N ARG A 405 140.60 26.08 7.48
CA ARG A 405 141.52 25.05 6.97
C ARG A 405 142.51 25.61 5.96
N ALA A 406 142.08 26.50 5.06
CA ALA A 406 142.94 27.14 4.08
C ALA A 406 143.94 28.11 4.73
N GLU A 407 143.50 28.90 5.70
CA GLU A 407 144.35 29.78 6.52
C GLU A 407 145.37 28.95 7.31
N ALA A 408 144.94 27.87 7.97
CA ALA A 408 145.83 26.97 8.68
C ALA A 408 146.84 26.29 7.73
N ALA A 409 146.42 25.91 6.52
CA ALA A 409 147.32 25.35 5.51
C ALA A 409 148.34 26.39 5.02
N ALA A 410 147.90 27.62 4.73
CA ALA A 410 148.77 28.72 4.34
C ALA A 410 149.78 29.08 5.46
N GLU A 411 149.35 29.05 6.72
CA GLU A 411 150.23 29.28 7.86
C GLU A 411 151.24 28.13 8.02
N LEU A 412 150.83 26.87 7.82
CA LEU A 412 151.75 25.73 7.79
C LEU A 412 152.77 25.84 6.66
N ASP A 413 152.36 26.25 5.47
CA ASP A 413 153.26 26.46 4.33
C ASP A 413 154.21 27.64 4.57
N ARG A 414 153.73 28.71 5.22
CA ARG A 414 154.56 29.84 5.66
C ARG A 414 155.61 29.39 6.67
N VAL A 415 155.21 28.65 7.70
CA VAL A 415 156.12 28.09 8.72
C VAL A 415 157.13 27.13 8.09
N ARG A 416 156.71 26.30 7.11
CA ARG A 416 157.61 25.44 6.34
C ARG A 416 158.62 26.25 5.54
N PHE A 417 158.15 27.25 4.79
CA PHE A 417 159.01 28.11 3.98
C PHE A 417 160.01 28.89 4.86
N GLU A 418 159.56 29.45 5.98
CA GLU A 418 160.43 30.11 6.95
C GLU A 418 161.43 29.13 7.59
N GLY A 419 161.00 27.90 7.87
CA GLY A 419 161.84 26.81 8.35
C GLY A 419 162.91 26.39 7.33
N GLU A 420 162.54 26.24 6.06
CA GLU A 420 163.43 25.93 4.95
C GLU A 420 164.41 27.08 4.68
N ALA A 421 163.94 28.33 4.72
CA ALA A 421 164.78 29.52 4.58
C ALA A 421 165.78 29.65 5.73
N ARG A 422 165.39 29.36 6.98
CA ARG A 422 166.31 29.27 8.12
C ARG A 422 167.36 28.17 7.91
N LEU A 423 166.94 26.97 7.51
CA LEU A 423 167.83 25.85 7.22
C LEU A 423 168.81 26.17 6.08
N ALA A 424 168.34 26.82 5.01
CA ALA A 424 169.17 27.27 3.91
C ALA A 424 170.17 28.35 4.35
N GLY A 425 169.72 29.32 5.15
CA GLY A 425 170.57 30.35 5.75
C GLY A 425 171.64 29.76 6.67
N GLU A 426 171.30 28.77 7.50
CA GLU A 426 172.27 28.07 8.36
C GLU A 426 173.28 27.25 7.56
N ARG A 427 172.82 26.56 6.49
CA ARG A 427 173.71 25.83 5.57
C ARG A 427 174.67 26.77 4.85
N GLN A 428 174.19 27.92 4.41
CA GLN A 428 175.01 28.93 3.75
C GLN A 428 176.03 29.55 4.73
N ALA A 429 175.62 29.90 5.95
CA ALA A 429 176.54 30.36 6.99
C ALA A 429 177.57 29.27 7.38
N ALA A 430 177.19 27.99 7.37
CA ALA A 430 178.13 26.89 7.56
C ALA A 430 179.12 26.75 6.39
N ALA A 431 178.65 26.88 5.14
CA ALA A 431 179.49 26.89 3.96
C ALA A 431 180.47 28.07 3.97
N GLU A 432 180.01 29.28 4.29
CA GLU A 432 180.82 30.48 4.44
C GLU A 432 181.89 30.33 5.53
N ARG A 433 181.54 29.73 6.68
CA ARG A 433 182.53 29.41 7.72
C ARG A 433 183.58 28.42 7.23
N LEU A 434 183.20 27.43 6.42
CA LEU A 434 184.15 26.47 5.83
C LEU A 434 185.06 27.13 4.79
N THR A 435 184.57 28.05 3.97
CA THR A 435 185.42 28.83 3.05
C THR A 435 186.38 29.73 3.79
N VAL A 436 185.93 30.45 4.83
CA VAL A 436 186.82 31.30 5.66
C VAL A 436 187.91 30.46 6.33
N ILE A 437 187.59 29.27 6.83
CA ILE A 437 188.60 28.33 7.39
C ILE A 437 189.55 27.82 6.29
N GLY A 438 189.04 27.58 5.08
CA GLY A 438 189.82 27.19 3.92
C GLY A 438 190.82 28.28 3.49
N GLU A 439 190.38 29.53 3.40
CA GLU A 439 191.19 30.71 3.08
C GLU A 439 192.25 30.97 4.15
N ALA A 440 191.87 30.90 5.44
CA ALA A 440 192.82 31.03 6.54
C ALA A 440 193.92 29.95 6.50
N ARG A 441 193.58 28.71 6.09
CA ARG A 441 194.57 27.64 5.88
C ARG A 441 195.47 27.90 4.67
N ALA A 442 194.94 28.43 3.58
CA ALA A 442 195.72 28.79 2.40
C ALA A 442 196.70 29.94 2.70
N GLU A 443 196.27 30.98 3.43
CA GLU A 443 197.13 32.07 3.88
C GLU A 443 198.20 31.63 4.88
N ALA A 444 197.90 30.66 5.75
CA ALA A 444 198.88 30.07 6.66
C ALA A 444 199.96 29.30 5.89
N ARG A 445 199.59 28.54 4.85
CA ARG A 445 200.55 27.86 3.96
C ARG A 445 201.40 28.86 3.18
N ALA A 446 200.79 29.90 2.62
CA ALA A 446 201.53 30.94 1.90
C ALA A 446 202.51 31.71 2.79
N ARG A 447 202.21 31.89 4.09
CA ARG A 447 203.15 32.45 5.07
C ARG A 447 204.30 31.49 5.40
N ALA A 448 204.02 30.21 5.53
CA ALA A 448 205.06 29.19 5.74
C ALA A 448 206.03 29.11 4.54
N GLU A 449 205.51 29.09 3.31
CA GLU A 449 206.33 29.07 2.09
C GLU A 449 207.17 30.34 1.89
N ARG A 450 206.72 31.49 2.39
CA ARG A 450 207.51 32.74 2.38
C ARG A 450 208.62 32.71 3.43
N ALA A 451 208.34 32.15 4.61
CA ALA A 451 209.35 31.97 5.64
C ALA A 451 210.43 30.96 5.23
N GLU A 452 210.06 29.87 4.54
CA GLU A 452 211.02 28.90 3.99
C GLU A 452 211.93 29.53 2.93
N ARG A 453 211.39 30.33 2.01
CA ARG A 453 212.18 31.08 1.02
C ARG A 453 213.16 32.07 1.66
N GLN A 454 212.76 32.76 2.72
CA GLN A 454 213.63 33.69 3.46
C GLN A 454 214.78 32.97 4.20
N VAL A 455 214.56 31.73 4.66
CA VAL A 455 215.60 30.90 5.28
C VAL A 455 216.58 30.38 4.23
N ASP A 456 216.10 29.98 3.05
CA ASP A 456 216.95 29.53 1.94
C ASP A 456 217.83 30.67 1.41
N GLU A 457 217.30 31.89 1.33
CA GLU A 457 218.00 33.09 0.88
C GLU A 457 219.12 33.50 1.87
N LEU A 458 218.82 33.53 3.18
CA LEU A 458 219.83 33.80 4.21
C LEU A 458 220.91 32.71 4.30
N THR A 459 220.58 31.46 3.96
CA THR A 459 221.54 30.34 3.94
C THR A 459 222.46 30.40 2.71
N ALA A 460 221.96 30.93 1.59
CA ALA A 460 222.77 31.20 0.39
C ALA A 460 223.75 32.36 0.61
N GLU A 461 223.31 33.43 1.28
CA GLU A 461 224.17 34.58 1.62
C GLU A 461 225.32 34.20 2.58
N LEU A 462 225.06 33.33 3.57
CA LEU A 462 226.10 32.83 4.48
C LEU A 462 227.13 31.91 3.81
N ARG A 463 226.78 31.22 2.71
CA ARG A 463 227.75 30.45 1.91
C ARG A 463 228.59 31.33 0.99
N ALA A 464 228.03 32.41 0.46
CA ALA A 464 228.72 33.31 -0.46
C ALA A 464 229.89 34.08 0.19
N VAL A 465 229.77 34.46 1.47
CA VAL A 465 230.83 35.22 2.16
C VAL A 465 231.98 34.33 2.66
N ARG A 466 231.76 33.03 2.88
CA ARG A 466 232.79 32.10 3.37
C ARG A 466 233.71 31.51 2.28
N ALA A 467 233.46 31.74 0.99
CA ALA A 467 234.10 31.02 -0.11
C ALA A 467 235.07 31.82 -1.01
N SER A 468 235.42 33.07 -0.68
CA SER A 468 236.40 33.84 -1.47
C SER A 468 237.73 34.07 -0.72
N PRO A 469 238.85 33.49 -1.20
CA PRO A 469 240.18 33.56 -0.58
C PRO A 469 241.01 34.77 -1.06
N THR A 470 242.05 35.05 -0.26
CA THR A 470 243.05 36.12 -0.32
C THR A 470 243.74 36.36 -1.69
N ARG A 471 243.94 37.64 -2.03
CA ARG A 471 245.09 38.15 -2.81
C ARG A 471 245.64 39.41 -2.10
N PRO A 472 246.98 39.64 -2.06
CA PRO A 472 247.63 40.52 -1.09
C PRO A 472 247.77 41.98 -1.57
N ASP A 473 248.05 42.87 -0.59
CA ASP A 473 248.31 44.32 -0.65
C ASP A 473 249.36 44.76 -1.70
N PRO A 474 249.45 46.07 -2.06
CA PRO A 474 250.38 46.95 -1.33
C PRO A 474 249.97 48.45 -1.24
N THR A 475 250.60 49.15 -0.28
CA THR A 475 250.72 50.62 -0.09
C THR A 475 249.48 51.44 0.24
#